data_AF-A0A1I3K4W3-F1
#
_entry.id   AF-A0A1I3K4W3-F1
#
_cell.length_a   1.000
_cell.length_b   1.000
_cell.length_c   1.000
_cell.angle_alpha   90.00
_cell.angle_beta   90.00
_cell.angle_gamma   90.00
#
_symmetry.space_group_name_H-M   'P 1'
#
loop_
_entity.id
_entity.type
_entity.pdbx_description
1 polymer ?
#
loop_
_entity_poly.entity_id
_entity_poly.type
_entity_poly.pdbx_seq_one_letter_code
_entity_poly.pdbx_strand_id
1 'polypeptide(L)'
;MKQELMIPVEQTVRPIFASLERKMRMREELYSLLHDHWQTALDAGQSEKAALSQAVASFGSAAEIRHELQATVPHFERLAYGISIRLFSASQTPPFLEALRVGGSNAALLALIAFSVIWPTSWLRGEQFLSTARFLILQLCLFYGVCSAGTVWLGGRAVADLESDQQWSAIFKAIMGGLLFAGSYGLFSWGGAEQGLSSAVMLRMLGGGISYVVVFLLVCRELRKERQMTRPWLSLTWNR
;
A
#
# COMPACT_ATOMS: atom_id res chain seq x y z
N MET A 1 28.07 3.22 -5.71
CA MET A 1 27.29 3.27 -6.96
C MET A 1 27.50 4.62 -7.62
N LYS A 2 27.87 4.62 -8.90
CA LYS A 2 27.92 5.86 -9.69
C LYS A 2 26.51 6.28 -10.10
N GLN A 3 26.07 7.45 -9.61
CA GLN A 3 24.69 7.93 -9.75
C GLN A 3 24.23 8.09 -11.21
N GLU A 4 25.13 8.49 -12.09
CA GLU A 4 24.84 8.70 -13.52
C GLU A 4 24.37 7.42 -14.23
N LEU A 5 24.87 6.24 -13.83
CA LEU A 5 24.44 4.95 -14.39
C LEU A 5 23.06 4.51 -13.88
N MET A 6 22.64 4.97 -12.70
CA MET A 6 21.36 4.61 -12.11
C MET A 6 20.18 5.32 -12.79
N ILE A 7 20.41 6.49 -13.39
CA ILE A 7 19.38 7.28 -14.09
C ILE A 7 18.72 6.50 -15.24
N PRO A 8 19.46 5.98 -16.24
CA PRO A 8 18.85 5.25 -17.36
C PRO A 8 18.15 3.97 -16.90
N VAL A 9 18.69 3.29 -15.88
CA VAL A 9 18.05 2.12 -15.25
C VAL A 9 16.69 2.50 -14.66
N GLU A 10 16.64 3.57 -13.86
CA GLU A 10 15.38 4.01 -13.24
C GLU A 10 14.35 4.43 -14.28
N GLN A 11 14.76 5.15 -15.34
CA GLN A 11 13.87 5.54 -16.43
C GLN A 11 13.29 4.34 -17.21
N THR A 12 14.03 3.24 -17.23
CA THR A 12 13.62 2.00 -17.91
C THR A 12 12.67 1.19 -17.04
N VAL A 13 12.99 1.00 -15.76
CA VAL A 13 12.26 0.12 -14.84
C VAL A 13 11.05 0.78 -14.19
N ARG A 14 11.10 2.10 -13.92
CA ARG A 14 10.01 2.83 -13.23
C ARG A 14 8.61 2.62 -13.84
N PRO A 15 8.41 2.66 -15.16
CA PRO A 15 7.07 2.47 -15.76
C PRO A 15 6.61 1.01 -15.82
N ILE A 16 7.43 0.03 -15.42
CA ILE A 16 7.05 -1.38 -15.46
C ILE A 16 5.95 -1.68 -14.42
N PHE A 17 4.90 -2.37 -14.85
CA PHE A 17 3.80 -2.82 -13.99
C PHE A 17 4.20 -4.12 -13.27
N ALA A 18 4.97 -3.99 -12.21
CA ALA A 18 5.46 -5.10 -11.39
C ALA A 18 5.49 -4.69 -9.91
N SER A 19 5.54 -5.68 -9.02
CA SER A 19 5.78 -5.49 -7.59
C SER A 19 7.07 -4.72 -7.35
N LEU A 20 7.15 -4.00 -6.22
CA LEU A 20 8.33 -3.22 -5.90
C LEU A 20 9.58 -4.09 -5.80
N GLU A 21 9.47 -5.25 -5.15
CA GLU A 21 10.55 -6.22 -5.02
C GLU A 21 11.09 -6.67 -6.39
N ARG A 22 10.21 -7.00 -7.34
CA ARG A 22 10.64 -7.37 -8.69
C ARG A 22 11.29 -6.19 -9.43
N LYS A 23 10.79 -4.97 -9.27
CA LYS A 23 11.40 -3.76 -9.84
C LYS A 23 12.78 -3.48 -9.23
N MET A 24 12.97 -3.75 -7.94
CA MET A 24 14.29 -3.63 -7.29
C MET A 24 15.29 -4.62 -7.87
N ARG A 25 14.90 -5.89 -8.03
CA ARG A 25 15.75 -6.90 -8.69
C ARG A 25 16.10 -6.50 -10.13
N MET A 26 15.13 -6.07 -10.91
CA MET A 26 15.37 -5.56 -12.28
C MET A 26 16.33 -4.38 -12.29
N ARG A 27 16.22 -3.44 -11.33
CA ARG A 27 17.16 -2.32 -11.21
C ARG A 27 18.57 -2.79 -10.88
N GLU A 28 18.71 -3.70 -9.93
CA GLU A 28 19.99 -4.26 -9.50
C GLU A 28 20.68 -5.01 -10.64
N GLU A 29 19.95 -5.87 -11.36
CA GLU A 29 20.44 -6.63 -12.51
C GLU A 29 20.92 -5.69 -13.64
N LEU A 30 20.06 -4.75 -14.08
CA LEU A 30 20.42 -3.80 -15.14
C LEU A 30 21.57 -2.88 -14.72
N TYR A 31 21.62 -2.48 -13.45
CA TYR A 31 22.70 -1.67 -12.93
C TYR A 31 24.02 -2.43 -12.91
N SER A 32 24.01 -3.70 -12.50
CA SER A 32 25.19 -4.56 -12.52
C SER A 32 25.73 -4.66 -13.95
N LEU A 33 24.88 -4.95 -14.94
CA LEU A 33 25.28 -5.04 -16.34
C LEU A 33 25.89 -3.73 -16.87
N LEU A 34 25.26 -2.59 -16.57
CA LEU A 34 25.79 -1.27 -16.94
C LEU A 34 27.12 -0.96 -16.25
N HIS A 35 27.24 -1.35 -14.99
CA HIS A 35 28.46 -1.15 -14.22
C HIS A 35 29.61 -1.99 -14.77
N ASP A 36 29.35 -3.24 -15.14
CA ASP A 36 30.34 -4.15 -15.73
C ASP A 36 30.82 -3.62 -17.09
N HIS A 37 29.91 -3.10 -17.93
CA HIS A 37 30.28 -2.46 -19.20
C HIS A 37 31.13 -1.20 -18.98
N TRP A 38 30.77 -0.37 -18.00
CA TRP A 38 31.54 0.82 -17.64
C TRP A 38 32.93 0.46 -17.13
N GLN A 39 33.03 -0.55 -16.26
CA GLN A 39 34.30 -1.02 -15.71
C GLN A 39 35.20 -1.62 -16.79
N THR A 40 34.64 -2.43 -17.70
CA THR A 40 35.37 -2.98 -18.84
C THR A 40 35.94 -1.88 -19.73
N ALA A 41 35.18 -0.81 -19.96
CA ALA A 41 35.65 0.35 -20.73
C ALA A 41 36.77 1.13 -20.01
N LEU A 42 36.69 1.25 -18.68
CA LEU A 42 37.77 1.83 -17.87
C LEU A 42 39.04 0.99 -17.91
N ASP A 43 38.91 -0.33 -17.76
CA ASP A 43 40.03 -1.27 -17.77
C ASP A 43 40.72 -1.30 -19.16
N ALA A 44 39.97 -0.97 -20.22
CA ALA A 44 40.49 -0.74 -21.57
C ALA A 44 41.20 0.62 -21.74
N GLY A 45 41.39 1.39 -20.66
CA GLY A 45 42.14 2.65 -20.65
C GLY A 45 41.33 3.88 -21.09
N GLN A 46 40.00 3.78 -21.18
CA GLN A 46 39.19 4.94 -21.54
C GLN A 46 39.07 5.94 -20.40
N SER A 47 38.90 7.23 -20.76
CA SER A 47 38.54 8.24 -19.77
C SER A 47 37.18 7.90 -19.14
N GLU A 48 37.01 8.28 -17.87
CA GLU A 48 35.79 8.01 -17.11
C GLU A 48 34.49 8.48 -17.80
N LYS A 49 34.54 9.63 -18.46
CA LYS A 49 33.41 10.19 -19.23
C LYS A 49 33.13 9.40 -20.50
N ALA A 50 34.18 8.96 -21.21
CA ALA A 50 34.05 8.14 -22.41
C ALA A 50 33.49 6.75 -22.07
N ALA A 51 34.03 6.11 -21.02
CA ALA A 51 33.53 4.83 -20.51
C ALA A 51 32.05 4.91 -20.13
N LEU A 52 31.63 6.01 -19.48
CA LEU A 52 30.22 6.19 -19.10
C LEU A 52 29.32 6.38 -20.33
N SER A 53 29.75 7.21 -21.29
CA SER A 53 29.02 7.40 -22.54
C SER A 53 28.89 6.08 -23.32
N GLN A 54 29.95 5.27 -23.36
CA GLN A 54 29.94 3.96 -24.00
C GLN A 54 29.02 2.98 -23.28
N ALA A 55 29.06 2.91 -21.94
CA ALA A 55 28.18 2.04 -21.17
C ALA A 55 26.70 2.40 -21.42
N VAL A 56 26.34 3.69 -21.38
CA VAL A 56 24.98 4.15 -21.67
C VAL A 56 24.59 3.88 -23.11
N ALA A 57 25.48 4.07 -24.08
CA ALA A 57 25.20 3.74 -25.48
C ALA A 57 24.97 2.23 -25.67
N SER A 58 25.73 1.38 -24.98
CA SER A 58 25.59 -0.08 -25.02
C SER A 58 24.30 -0.59 -24.37
N PHE A 59 23.70 0.21 -23.48
CA PHE A 59 22.40 -0.09 -22.88
C PHE A 59 21.26 -0.03 -23.90
N GLY A 60 21.45 0.60 -25.06
CA GLY A 60 20.46 0.60 -26.14
C GLY A 60 19.18 1.38 -25.80
N SER A 61 18.08 0.99 -26.44
CA SER A 61 16.79 1.67 -26.33
C SER A 61 16.06 1.29 -25.04
N ALA A 62 15.85 2.28 -24.16
CA ALA A 62 15.06 2.10 -22.94
C ALA A 62 13.62 1.59 -23.21
N ALA A 63 13.06 1.85 -24.39
CA ALA A 63 11.74 1.36 -24.77
C ALA A 63 11.74 -0.14 -25.08
N GLU A 64 12.79 -0.64 -25.73
CA GLU A 64 12.95 -2.06 -26.09
C GLU A 64 13.18 -2.89 -24.82
N ILE A 65 14.15 -2.48 -23.99
CA ILE A 65 14.42 -3.16 -22.71
C ILE A 65 13.18 -3.17 -21.82
N ARG A 66 12.44 -2.06 -21.77
CA ARG A 66 11.18 -2.01 -21.00
C ARG A 66 10.16 -3.01 -21.52
N HIS A 67 10.03 -3.14 -22.83
CA HIS A 67 9.11 -4.10 -23.43
C HIS A 67 9.49 -5.55 -23.05
N GLU A 68 10.77 -5.88 -23.15
CA GLU A 68 11.29 -7.20 -22.76
C GLU A 68 11.08 -7.47 -21.27
N LEU A 69 11.48 -6.54 -20.40
CA LEU A 69 11.28 -6.68 -18.95
C LEU A 69 9.80 -6.79 -18.59
N GLN A 70 8.92 -6.02 -19.23
CA GLN A 70 7.48 -6.10 -18.99
C GLN A 70 6.90 -7.46 -19.41
N ALA A 71 7.45 -8.08 -20.46
CA ALA A 71 7.09 -9.42 -20.90
C ALA A 71 7.49 -10.51 -19.87
N THR A 72 8.55 -10.28 -19.10
CA THR A 72 8.94 -11.20 -18.00
C THR A 72 7.99 -11.14 -16.79
N VAL A 73 7.10 -10.14 -16.71
CA VAL A 73 6.18 -9.98 -15.59
C VAL A 73 4.93 -10.85 -15.79
N PRO A 74 4.59 -11.73 -14.83
CA PRO A 74 3.36 -12.51 -14.86
C PRO A 74 2.11 -11.63 -15.08
N HIS A 75 1.15 -12.11 -15.87
CA HIS A 75 -0.08 -11.37 -16.17
C HIS A 75 -0.89 -11.01 -14.91
N PHE A 76 -0.96 -11.92 -13.94
CA PHE A 76 -1.64 -11.67 -12.67
C PHE A 76 -0.97 -10.56 -11.85
N GLU A 77 0.35 -10.51 -11.85
CA GLU A 77 1.11 -9.45 -11.17
C GLU A 77 0.86 -8.09 -11.82
N ARG A 78 0.84 -8.04 -13.16
CA ARG A 78 0.45 -6.84 -13.92
C ARG A 78 -0.95 -6.34 -13.57
N LEU A 79 -1.92 -7.27 -13.52
CA LEU A 79 -3.31 -6.94 -13.20
C LEU A 79 -3.45 -6.43 -11.77
N ALA A 80 -2.87 -7.14 -10.80
CA ALA A 80 -2.91 -6.77 -9.40
C ALA A 80 -2.28 -5.38 -9.18
N TYR A 81 -1.12 -5.14 -9.78
CA TYR A 81 -0.45 -3.84 -9.70
C TYR A 81 -1.23 -2.73 -10.42
N GLY A 82 -1.88 -3.03 -11.54
CA GLY A 82 -2.75 -2.08 -12.24
C GLY A 82 -3.99 -1.70 -11.42
N ILE A 83 -4.60 -2.68 -10.74
CA ILE A 83 -5.70 -2.44 -9.79
C ILE A 83 -5.20 -1.63 -8.61
N SER A 84 -4.04 -1.98 -8.05
CA SER A 84 -3.51 -1.27 -6.88
C SER A 84 -3.12 0.17 -7.21
N ILE A 85 -2.57 0.44 -8.39
CA ILE A 85 -2.35 1.80 -8.88
C ILE A 85 -3.69 2.54 -9.01
N ARG A 86 -4.70 1.96 -9.64
CA ARG A 86 -5.97 2.68 -9.81
C ARG A 86 -6.69 2.97 -8.49
N LEU A 87 -6.63 2.05 -7.54
CA LEU A 87 -7.31 2.18 -6.24
C LEU A 87 -6.48 2.94 -5.20
N PHE A 88 -5.16 2.79 -5.24
CA PHE A 88 -4.22 3.26 -4.21
C PHE A 88 -3.08 4.13 -4.75
N SER A 89 -3.07 4.52 -6.03
CA SER A 89 -2.05 5.47 -6.48
C SER A 89 -2.18 6.74 -5.67
N ALA A 90 -1.06 7.04 -5.03
CA ALA A 90 -0.67 8.33 -4.52
C ALA A 90 -0.66 9.31 -5.70
N SER A 91 -1.83 9.84 -6.03
CA SER A 91 -1.86 11.25 -6.42
C SER A 91 -1.17 12.05 -5.31
N GLN A 92 -0.64 13.22 -5.61
CA GLN A 92 -0.16 14.19 -4.61
C GLN A 92 -1.26 14.68 -3.64
N THR A 93 -2.32 13.90 -3.48
CA THR A 93 -3.40 14.11 -2.53
C THR A 93 -2.82 14.13 -1.12
N PRO A 94 -3.17 15.13 -0.31
CA PRO A 94 -2.76 15.17 1.08
C PRO A 94 -3.18 13.88 1.80
N PRO A 95 -2.37 13.38 2.76
CA PRO A 95 -2.58 12.08 3.43
C PRO A 95 -3.99 11.89 4.03
N PHE A 96 -4.63 13.00 4.42
CA PHE A 96 -6.00 13.00 4.93
C PHE A 96 -7.04 12.63 3.87
N LEU A 97 -6.92 13.16 2.65
CA LEU A 97 -7.86 12.85 1.55
C LEU A 97 -7.70 11.41 1.08
N GLU A 98 -6.47 10.88 1.09
CA GLU A 98 -6.23 9.47 0.80
C GLU A 98 -6.89 8.56 1.85
N ALA A 99 -6.76 8.90 3.14
CA ALA A 99 -7.43 8.18 4.21
C ALA A 99 -8.95 8.22 4.08
N LEU A 100 -9.53 9.37 3.72
CA LEU A 100 -10.96 9.49 3.42
C LEU A 100 -11.38 8.65 2.21
N ARG A 101 -10.56 8.61 1.14
CA ARG A 101 -10.84 7.79 -0.05
C ARG A 101 -10.87 6.30 0.30
N VAL A 102 -9.90 5.82 1.08
CA VAL A 102 -9.83 4.43 1.52
C VAL A 102 -11.00 4.09 2.45
N GLY A 103 -11.27 4.93 3.45
CA GLY A 103 -12.41 4.75 4.36
C GLY A 103 -13.75 4.77 3.63
N GLY A 104 -13.94 5.69 2.68
CA GLY A 104 -15.12 5.77 1.84
C GLY A 104 -15.29 4.55 0.91
N SER A 105 -14.20 4.06 0.31
CA SER A 105 -14.22 2.84 -0.53
C SER A 105 -14.61 1.61 0.28
N ASN A 106 -14.06 1.46 1.50
CA ASN A 106 -14.42 0.39 2.42
C ASN A 106 -15.88 0.48 2.87
N ALA A 107 -16.36 1.68 3.20
CA ALA A 107 -17.76 1.90 3.57
C ALA A 107 -18.71 1.54 2.42
N ALA A 108 -18.39 1.95 1.20
CA ALA A 108 -19.18 1.65 0.00
C ALA A 108 -19.21 0.14 -0.28
N LEU A 109 -18.08 -0.55 -0.16
CA LEU A 109 -18.00 -2.01 -0.33
C LEU A 109 -18.88 -2.75 0.69
N LEU A 110 -18.79 -2.38 1.98
CA LEU A 110 -19.62 -2.98 3.02
C LEU A 110 -21.09 -2.68 2.83
N ALA A 111 -21.44 -1.44 2.43
CA ALA A 111 -22.81 -1.09 2.10
C ALA A 111 -23.35 -1.93 0.93
N LEU A 112 -22.53 -2.21 -0.08
CA LEU A 112 -22.90 -3.05 -1.22
C LEU A 112 -23.11 -4.51 -0.79
N ILE A 113 -22.22 -5.07 0.04
CA ILE A 113 -22.37 -6.41 0.61
C ILE A 113 -23.65 -6.49 1.45
N ALA A 114 -23.85 -5.54 2.37
CA ALA A 114 -25.04 -5.46 3.19
C ALA A 114 -26.31 -5.37 2.34
N PHE A 115 -26.33 -4.50 1.33
CA PHE A 115 -27.45 -4.35 0.41
C PHE A 115 -27.75 -5.65 -0.34
N SER A 116 -26.72 -6.37 -0.82
CA SER A 116 -26.88 -7.64 -1.52
C SER A 116 -27.52 -8.75 -0.67
N VAL A 117 -27.35 -8.69 0.66
CA VAL A 117 -27.91 -9.67 1.62
C VAL A 117 -29.30 -9.22 2.11
N ILE A 118 -29.46 -7.94 2.43
CA ILE A 118 -30.70 -7.41 3.01
C ILE A 118 -31.80 -7.29 1.95
N TRP A 119 -31.45 -6.89 0.73
CA TRP A 119 -32.43 -6.66 -0.32
C TRP A 119 -33.27 -7.92 -0.65
N PRO A 120 -32.67 -9.10 -0.88
CA PRO A 120 -33.44 -10.33 -1.10
C PRO A 120 -34.28 -10.75 0.12
N THR A 121 -33.72 -10.65 1.33
CA THR A 121 -34.44 -11.03 2.55
C THR A 121 -35.65 -10.12 2.82
N SER A 122 -35.57 -8.87 2.36
CA SER A 122 -36.62 -7.89 2.55
C SER A 122 -37.88 -8.17 1.76
N TRP A 123 -37.74 -8.86 0.62
CA TRP A 123 -38.86 -9.26 -0.21
C TRP A 123 -39.71 -10.38 0.43
N LEU A 124 -39.14 -11.11 1.40
CA LEU A 124 -39.75 -12.30 1.99
C LEU A 124 -40.47 -12.06 3.33
N ARG A 125 -40.21 -10.96 4.07
CA ARG A 125 -40.62 -10.81 5.49
C ARG A 125 -41.50 -9.59 5.86
N GLY A 126 -41.93 -8.77 4.91
CA GLY A 126 -42.86 -7.65 5.17
C GLY A 126 -42.19 -6.38 5.73
N GLU A 127 -42.67 -5.20 5.31
CA GLU A 127 -41.86 -3.96 5.19
C GLU A 127 -41.33 -3.31 6.48
N GLN A 128 -42.02 -3.41 7.62
CA GLN A 128 -41.74 -2.54 8.78
C GLN A 128 -40.44 -2.91 9.54
N PHE A 129 -40.17 -4.20 9.77
CA PHE A 129 -38.96 -4.63 10.49
C PHE A 129 -37.67 -4.35 9.68
N LEU A 130 -37.79 -4.32 8.35
CA LEU A 130 -36.67 -4.18 7.44
C LEU A 130 -36.19 -2.74 7.30
N SER A 131 -37.06 -1.75 7.52
CA SER A 131 -36.68 -0.33 7.48
C SER A 131 -35.67 0.01 8.59
N THR A 132 -35.97 -0.40 9.83
CA THR A 132 -35.08 -0.18 10.98
C THR A 132 -33.76 -0.93 10.83
N ALA A 133 -33.80 -2.18 10.34
CA ALA A 133 -32.59 -2.96 10.09
C ALA A 133 -31.69 -2.32 9.01
N ARG A 134 -32.27 -1.84 7.89
CA ARG A 134 -31.54 -1.12 6.84
C ARG A 134 -30.87 0.15 7.38
N PHE A 135 -31.59 0.92 8.18
CA PHE A 135 -31.06 2.16 8.76
C PHE A 135 -29.88 1.89 9.70
N LEU A 136 -30.01 0.91 10.60
CA LEU A 136 -28.92 0.51 11.51
C LEU A 136 -27.69 0.00 10.76
N ILE A 137 -27.89 -0.80 9.71
CA ILE A 137 -26.77 -1.35 8.94
C ILE A 137 -26.06 -0.24 8.15
N LEU A 138 -26.79 0.73 7.58
CA LEU A 138 -26.18 1.90 6.95
C LEU A 138 -25.37 2.73 7.95
N GLN A 139 -25.89 2.95 9.16
CA GLN A 139 -25.15 3.64 10.22
C GLN A 139 -23.87 2.89 10.63
N LEU A 140 -23.94 1.56 10.74
CA LEU A 140 -22.77 0.72 11.03
C LEU A 140 -21.74 0.77 9.89
N CYS A 141 -22.16 0.73 8.63
CA CYS A 141 -21.26 0.87 7.48
C CYS A 141 -20.58 2.24 7.44
N LEU A 142 -21.32 3.32 7.71
CA LEU A 142 -20.76 4.67 7.81
C LEU A 142 -19.77 4.79 8.96
N PHE A 143 -20.14 4.28 10.15
CA PHE A 143 -19.28 4.28 11.32
C PHE A 143 -17.98 3.51 11.06
N TYR A 144 -18.07 2.32 10.47
CA TYR A 144 -16.90 1.54 10.06
C TYR A 144 -16.04 2.30 9.05
N GLY A 145 -16.66 2.97 8.07
CA GLY A 145 -15.97 3.84 7.13
C GLY A 145 -15.14 4.92 7.81
N VAL A 146 -15.73 5.63 8.78
CA VAL A 146 -15.06 6.67 9.57
C VAL A 146 -13.91 6.08 10.40
N CYS A 147 -14.15 4.96 11.09
CA CYS A 147 -13.11 4.27 11.85
C CYS A 147 -11.96 3.81 10.95
N SER A 148 -12.26 3.26 9.77
CA SER A 148 -11.26 2.85 8.78
C SER A 148 -10.47 4.05 8.25
N ALA A 149 -11.12 5.19 7.98
CA ALA A 149 -10.43 6.41 7.57
C ALA A 149 -9.49 6.91 8.68
N GLY A 150 -9.96 6.98 9.92
CA GLY A 150 -9.15 7.36 11.07
C GLY A 150 -7.95 6.44 11.26
N THR A 151 -8.17 5.13 11.08
CA THR A 151 -7.14 4.10 11.19
C THR A 151 -6.05 4.25 10.11
N VAL A 152 -6.44 4.45 8.85
CA VAL A 152 -5.50 4.71 7.74
C VAL A 152 -4.76 6.03 7.94
N TRP A 153 -5.44 7.08 8.39
CA TRP A 153 -4.84 8.38 8.65
C TRP A 153 -3.79 8.34 9.77
N LEU A 154 -4.15 7.74 10.92
CA LEU A 154 -3.22 7.50 12.03
C LEU A 154 -2.07 6.61 11.58
N GLY A 155 -2.35 5.61 10.75
CA GLY A 155 -1.34 4.73 10.19
C GLY A 155 -0.32 5.45 9.31
N GLY A 156 -0.79 6.28 8.38
CA GLY A 156 0.08 7.10 7.53
C GLY A 156 0.92 8.08 8.35
N ARG A 157 0.35 8.69 9.39
CA ARG A 157 1.08 9.54 10.34
C ARG A 157 2.11 8.75 11.15
N ALA A 158 1.79 7.53 11.58
CA ALA A 158 2.73 6.68 12.30
C ALA A 158 3.93 6.29 11.42
N VAL A 159 3.69 6.00 10.14
CA VAL A 159 4.77 5.75 9.17
C VAL A 159 5.66 6.99 9.03
N ALA A 160 5.07 8.18 8.86
CA ALA A 160 5.85 9.43 8.78
C ALA A 160 6.68 9.70 10.06
N ASP A 161 6.14 9.41 11.23
CA ASP A 161 6.87 9.54 12.49
C ASP A 161 8.01 8.52 12.64
N LEU A 162 7.84 7.29 12.13
CA LEU A 162 8.92 6.30 12.10
C LEU A 162 10.10 6.78 11.24
N GLU A 163 9.85 7.64 10.26
CA GLU A 163 10.89 8.24 9.42
C GLU A 163 11.63 9.38 10.11
N SER A 164 10.95 10.12 10.99
CA SER A 164 11.55 11.18 11.81
C SER A 164 12.21 10.66 13.09
N ASP A 165 12.39 9.33 13.19
CA ASP A 165 12.92 8.61 14.36
C ASP A 165 12.06 8.79 15.64
N GLN A 166 10.80 9.19 15.49
CA GLN A 166 9.83 9.35 16.58
C GLN A 166 9.04 8.06 16.83
N GLN A 167 9.75 6.99 17.20
CA GLN A 167 9.19 5.65 17.33
C GLN A 167 8.00 5.56 18.31
N TRP A 168 8.05 6.30 19.43
CA TRP A 168 6.96 6.30 20.42
C TRP A 168 5.65 6.90 19.92
N SER A 169 5.73 7.96 19.11
CA SER A 169 4.54 8.58 18.53
C SER A 169 3.87 7.64 17.50
N ALA A 170 4.68 6.91 16.73
CA ALA A 170 4.16 5.90 15.81
C ALA A 170 3.47 4.74 16.53
N ILE A 171 4.08 4.21 17.61
CA ILE A 171 3.50 3.15 18.43
C ILE A 171 2.17 3.62 19.04
N PHE A 172 2.14 4.83 19.59
CA PHE A 172 0.92 5.40 20.17
C PHE A 172 -0.22 5.49 19.13
N LYS A 173 0.08 6.01 17.93
CA LYS A 173 -0.90 6.12 16.84
C LYS A 173 -1.38 4.75 16.35
N ALA A 174 -0.51 3.74 16.31
CA ALA A 174 -0.88 2.35 16.00
C ALA A 174 -1.85 1.77 17.03
N ILE A 175 -1.58 1.98 18.32
CA ILE A 175 -2.46 1.55 19.42
C ILE A 175 -3.83 2.23 19.30
N MET A 176 -3.86 3.54 19.06
CA MET A 176 -5.11 4.28 18.88
C MET A 176 -5.92 3.77 17.68
N GLY A 177 -5.26 3.45 16.56
CA GLY A 177 -5.91 2.79 15.42
C GLY A 177 -6.49 1.42 15.78
N GLY A 178 -5.75 0.62 16.54
CA GLY A 178 -6.22 -0.68 17.04
C GLY A 178 -7.42 -0.59 17.97
N LEU A 179 -7.46 0.42 18.84
CA LEU A 179 -8.61 0.68 19.70
C LEU A 179 -9.85 1.11 18.91
N LEU A 180 -9.69 1.97 17.90
CA LEU A 180 -10.77 2.35 16.99
C LEU A 180 -11.32 1.14 16.23
N PHE A 181 -10.44 0.28 15.72
CA PHE A 181 -10.82 -0.94 15.04
C PHE A 181 -11.57 -1.90 15.97
N ALA A 182 -11.03 -2.17 17.16
CA ALA A 182 -11.66 -3.03 18.16
C ALA A 182 -13.04 -2.51 18.59
N GLY A 183 -13.18 -1.19 18.81
CA GLY A 183 -14.45 -0.56 19.14
C GLY A 183 -15.49 -0.72 18.03
N SER A 184 -15.10 -0.54 16.76
CA SER A 184 -15.99 -0.74 15.62
C SER A 184 -16.45 -2.19 15.47
N TYR A 185 -15.56 -3.14 15.71
CA TYR A 185 -15.89 -4.57 15.70
C TYR A 185 -16.80 -4.96 16.87
N GLY A 186 -16.59 -4.37 18.05
CA GLY A 186 -17.46 -4.54 19.21
C GLY A 186 -18.89 -4.10 18.96
N LEU A 187 -19.07 -2.91 18.39
CA LEU A 187 -20.40 -2.41 18.04
C LEU A 187 -21.11 -3.31 17.02
N PHE A 188 -20.37 -3.84 16.04
CA PHE A 188 -20.94 -4.76 15.05
C PHE A 188 -21.34 -6.11 15.66
N SER A 189 -20.55 -6.63 16.61
CA SER A 189 -20.83 -7.90 17.28
C SER A 189 -21.88 -7.78 18.40
N TRP A 190 -22.09 -6.58 18.95
CA TRP A 190 -23.11 -6.31 19.96
C TRP A 190 -24.53 -6.51 19.42
N GLY A 191 -24.80 -6.12 18.17
CA GLY A 191 -26.14 -6.15 17.57
C GLY A 191 -26.78 -7.55 17.48
N GLY A 192 -26.03 -8.62 17.71
CA GLY A 192 -26.53 -10.01 17.75
C GLY A 192 -26.63 -10.64 19.14
N ALA A 193 -26.24 -9.94 20.20
CA ALA A 193 -26.22 -10.49 21.56
C ALA A 193 -27.45 -10.03 22.34
N GLU A 194 -28.58 -10.75 22.22
CA GLU A 194 -29.77 -10.52 23.05
C GLU A 194 -29.53 -10.77 24.56
N GLN A 195 -28.35 -11.29 24.94
CA GLN A 195 -28.00 -11.65 26.32
C GLN A 195 -26.65 -11.07 26.75
N GLY A 196 -26.55 -9.74 26.77
CA GLY A 196 -25.44 -9.03 27.41
C GLY A 196 -24.04 -9.23 26.79
N LEU A 197 -23.08 -8.51 27.35
CA LEU A 197 -21.67 -8.52 26.94
C LEU A 197 -21.03 -9.85 27.37
N SER A 198 -21.22 -10.91 26.58
CA SER A 198 -20.58 -12.19 26.87
C SER A 198 -19.06 -12.03 26.87
N SER A 199 -18.37 -12.78 27.73
CA SER A 199 -16.90 -12.84 27.78
C SER A 199 -16.29 -13.20 26.40
N ALA A 200 -17.03 -13.96 25.58
CA ALA A 200 -16.64 -14.29 24.22
C ALA A 200 -16.58 -13.07 23.28
N VAL A 201 -17.51 -12.10 23.42
CA VAL A 201 -17.47 -10.85 22.64
C VAL A 201 -16.28 -10.00 23.05
N MET A 202 -16.01 -9.87 24.36
CA MET A 202 -14.82 -9.15 24.85
C MET A 202 -13.52 -9.78 24.33
N LEU A 203 -13.41 -11.11 24.35
CA LEU A 203 -12.23 -11.82 23.87
C LEU A 203 -11.98 -11.57 22.37
N ARG A 204 -13.05 -11.55 21.56
CA ARG A 204 -12.95 -11.26 20.12
C ARG A 204 -12.56 -9.80 19.85
N MET A 205 -13.08 -8.85 20.62
CA MET A 205 -12.69 -7.44 20.50
C MET A 205 -11.21 -7.24 20.83
N LEU A 206 -10.74 -7.82 21.93
CA LEU A 206 -9.33 -7.76 22.33
C LEU A 206 -8.43 -8.45 21.31
N GLY A 207 -8.80 -9.65 20.85
CA GLY A 207 -8.08 -10.38 19.82
C GLY A 207 -8.00 -9.60 18.49
N GLY A 208 -9.11 -9.00 18.06
CA GLY A 208 -9.18 -8.16 16.88
C GLY A 208 -8.27 -6.93 17.00
N GLY A 209 -8.33 -6.20 18.12
CA GLY A 209 -7.46 -5.05 18.36
C GLY A 209 -5.97 -5.39 18.39
N ILE A 210 -5.59 -6.46 19.09
CA ILE A 210 -4.19 -6.92 19.16
C ILE A 210 -3.72 -7.36 17.77
N SER A 211 -4.51 -8.16 17.05
CA SER A 211 -4.16 -8.62 15.70
C SER A 211 -3.96 -7.44 14.74
N TYR A 212 -4.81 -6.40 14.84
CA TYR A 212 -4.65 -5.18 14.06
C TYR A 212 -3.31 -4.50 14.36
N VAL A 213 -2.96 -4.28 15.63
CA VAL A 213 -1.70 -3.61 16.00
C VAL A 213 -0.50 -4.40 15.51
N VAL A 214 -0.50 -5.73 15.65
CA VAL A 214 0.60 -6.59 15.17
C VAL A 214 0.74 -6.50 13.65
N VAL A 215 -0.37 -6.69 12.91
CA VAL A 215 -0.36 -6.59 11.43
C VAL A 215 0.10 -5.20 10.99
N PHE A 216 -0.39 -4.14 11.64
CA PHE A 216 -0.01 -2.77 11.35
C PHE A 216 1.50 -2.55 11.53
N LEU A 217 2.09 -3.01 12.64
CA LEU A 217 3.52 -2.89 12.88
C LEU A 217 4.35 -3.69 11.87
N LEU A 218 3.88 -4.87 11.47
CA LEU A 218 4.51 -5.67 10.40
C LEU A 218 4.48 -4.93 9.06
N VAL A 219 3.34 -4.34 8.69
CA VAL A 219 3.20 -3.51 7.50
C VAL A 219 4.14 -2.31 7.56
N CYS A 220 4.18 -1.59 8.68
CA CYS A 220 5.12 -0.47 8.87
C CYS A 220 6.58 -0.90 8.73
N ARG A 221 6.95 -2.06 9.27
CA ARG A 221 8.30 -2.62 9.15
C ARG A 221 8.64 -2.92 7.69
N GLU A 222 7.73 -3.55 6.95
CA GLU A 222 7.98 -3.89 5.54
C GLU A 222 8.03 -2.62 4.67
N LEU A 223 7.12 -1.65 4.89
CA LEU A 223 7.17 -0.34 4.23
C LEU A 223 8.48 0.40 4.52
N ARG A 224 8.99 0.35 5.75
CA ARG A 224 10.29 0.94 6.11
C ARG A 224 11.43 0.27 5.34
N LYS A 225 11.41 -1.06 5.25
CA LYS A 225 12.39 -1.84 4.49
C LYS A 225 12.33 -1.49 2.99
N GLU A 226 11.14 -1.45 2.41
CA GLU A 226 10.91 -1.03 1.01
C GLU A 226 11.42 0.40 0.74
N ARG A 227 11.14 1.36 1.64
CA ARG A 227 11.65 2.72 1.51
C ARG A 227 13.17 2.79 1.63
N GLN A 228 13.78 2.05 2.55
CA GLN A 228 15.24 1.98 2.67
C GLN A 228 15.89 1.45 1.38
N MET A 229 15.31 0.41 0.77
CA MET A 229 15.78 -0.16 -0.50
C MET A 229 15.62 0.82 -1.67
N THR A 230 14.55 1.62 -1.70
CA THR A 230 14.27 2.57 -2.79
C THR A 230 14.95 3.93 -2.63
N ARG A 231 15.37 4.32 -1.43
CA ARG A 231 15.96 5.64 -1.15
C ARG A 231 17.12 6.02 -2.09
N PRO A 232 18.08 5.13 -2.41
CA PRO A 232 19.17 5.47 -3.34
C PRO A 232 18.67 5.80 -4.75
N TRP A 233 17.58 5.16 -5.18
CA TRP A 233 16.97 5.35 -6.49
C TRP A 233 16.09 6.60 -6.53
N LEU A 234 15.36 6.86 -5.45
CA LEU A 234 14.49 8.04 -5.33
C LEU A 234 15.28 9.34 -5.34
N SER A 235 16.45 9.40 -4.68
CA SER A 235 17.28 10.63 -4.66
C SER A 235 17.69 11.13 -6.04
N LEU A 236 17.70 10.26 -7.05
CA LEU A 236 18.04 10.63 -8.43
C LEU A 236 16.91 11.38 -9.13
N THR A 237 15.67 11.20 -8.68
CA THR A 237 14.48 11.78 -9.32
C THR A 237 14.14 13.19 -8.81
N TRP A 238 14.67 13.60 -7.66
CA TRP A 238 14.37 14.88 -7.02
C TRP A 238 15.34 16.02 -7.39
N ASN A 239 16.46 15.71 -8.07
CA ASN A 239 17.47 16.69 -8.48
C ASN A 239 17.32 17.16 -9.95
N ARG A 240 16.13 16.99 -10.54
CA ARG A 240 15.77 17.53 -11.87
C ARG A 240 14.56 18.43 -11.73
#